data_AF-A0A183L6V1-F1
#
_entry.id   AF-A0A183L6V1-F1
#
_cell.length_a   1.000
_cell.length_b   1.000
_cell.length_c   1.000
_cell.angle_alpha   90.00
_cell.angle_beta   90.00
_cell.angle_gamma   90.00
#
_symmetry.space_group_name_H-M   'P 1'
#
loop_
_entity.id
_entity.type
_entity.pdbx_description
1 polymer ?
#
loop_
_entity_poly.entity_id
_entity_poly.type
_entity_poly.pdbx_seq_one_letter_code
_entity_poly.pdbx_strand_id
1 'polypeptide(L)' 'MELLDIHADFDAFEDYFERFEIWAMTKEYDDGVNIVACFLTFIGKEAYSLLKTLALPEKLISLPYIALKELLLDYV' A
#
# COMPACT_ATOMS: atom_id res chain seq x y z
N MET A 1 -9.65 -11.87 12.65
CA MET A 1 -9.66 -10.92 11.53
C MET A 1 -10.28 -9.66 12.09
N GLU A 2 -9.45 -8.73 12.52
CA GLU A 2 -9.89 -7.48 13.13
C GLU A 2 -10.31 -6.52 12.02
N LEU A 3 -11.52 -5.99 12.16
CA LEU A 3 -12.09 -4.93 11.34
C LEU A 3 -11.24 -3.69 11.58
N LEU A 4 -10.53 -3.21 10.54
CA LEU A 4 -9.80 -1.95 10.60
C LEU A 4 -10.80 -0.85 10.98
N ASP A 5 -10.68 -0.39 12.23
CA ASP A 5 -11.45 0.73 12.75
C ASP A 5 -10.99 2.00 12.03
N ILE A 6 -11.85 2.48 11.15
CA ILE A 6 -11.67 3.62 10.24
C ILE A 6 -11.63 4.97 10.99
N HIS A 7 -11.68 4.95 12.32
CA HIS A 7 -11.49 6.12 13.19
C HIS A 7 -10.10 6.20 13.84
N ALA A 8 -9.19 5.27 13.54
CA ALA A 8 -7.83 5.36 14.05
C ALA A 8 -7.13 6.59 13.45
N ASP A 9 -6.43 7.35 14.31
CA ASP A 9 -5.61 8.53 14.01
C ASP A 9 -4.88 8.39 12.68
N PHE A 10 -4.56 9.49 12.01
CA PHE A 10 -3.66 9.51 10.83
C PHE A 10 -2.40 8.63 11.01
N ASP A 11 -1.91 8.53 12.25
CA ASP A 11 -0.85 7.62 12.69
C ASP A 11 -1.08 6.14 12.29
N ALA A 12 -2.34 5.68 12.19
CA ALA A 12 -2.69 4.32 11.82
C ALA A 12 -2.43 3.99 10.35
N PHE A 13 -2.44 4.99 9.46
CA PHE A 13 -2.15 4.78 8.04
C PHE A 13 -0.64 4.75 7.79
N GLU A 14 0.13 5.61 8.46
CA GLU A 14 1.61 5.52 8.45
C GLU A 14 2.12 4.22 9.09
N ASP A 15 1.58 3.84 10.25
CA ASP A 15 1.90 2.57 10.94
C ASP A 15 1.55 1.35 10.06
N TYR A 16 0.49 1.43 9.25
CA TYR A 16 0.19 0.38 8.27
C TYR A 16 1.30 0.21 7.22
N PHE A 17 1.83 1.31 6.68
CA PHE A 17 2.96 1.25 5.74
C PHE A 17 4.23 0.73 6.42
N GLU A 18 4.52 1.14 7.65
CA GLU A 18 5.67 0.65 8.40
C GLU A 18 5.59 -0.87 8.61
N ARG A 19 4.42 -1.38 8.98
CA ARG A 19 4.19 -2.84 9.11
C ARG A 19 4.36 -3.57 7.79
N PHE A 20 3.91 -2.99 6.67
CA PHE A 20 4.14 -3.56 5.34
C PHE A 20 5.63 -3.59 4.99
N GLU A 21 6.38 -2.52 5.28
CA GLU A 21 7.82 -2.43 5.01
C GLU A 21 8.60 -3.48 5.81
N ILE A 22 8.27 -3.67 7.09
CA ILE A 22 8.85 -4.73 7.92
C ILE A 22 8.51 -6.12 7.34
N TRP A 23 7.24 -6.35 6.99
CA TRP A 23 6.83 -7.62 6.36
C TRP A 23 7.58 -7.88 5.05
N ALA A 24 7.70 -6.86 4.20
CA ALA A 24 8.40 -6.93 2.93
C ALA A 24 9.90 -7.21 3.11
N MET A 25 10.56 -6.58 4.08
CA MET A 25 11.98 -6.85 4.37
C MET A 25 12.25 -8.28 4.86
N THR A 26 11.26 -8.94 5.49
CA THR A 26 11.39 -10.35 5.90
C THR A 26 11.13 -11.34 4.76
N LYS A 27 10.63 -10.87 3.62
CA LYS A 27 10.49 -11.69 2.41
C LYS A 27 11.79 -11.63 1.62
N GLU A 28 12.40 -12.78 1.39
CA GLU A 28 13.41 -12.92 0.35
C GLU A 28 12.73 -12.71 -1.01
N TYR A 29 12.69 -11.46 -1.44
CA TYR A 29 12.30 -11.11 -2.80
C TYR A 29 13.49 -11.35 -3.72
N ASP A 30 13.24 -12.04 -4.83
CA ASP A 30 14.16 -12.04 -5.96
C ASP A 30 14.28 -10.61 -6.49
N ASP A 31 15.44 -10.21 -7.01
CA ASP A 31 15.79 -8.81 -7.37
C ASP A 31 14.81 -8.17 -8.38
N GLY A 32 13.96 -8.98 -9.02
CA GLY A 32 12.92 -8.54 -9.96
C GLY A 32 11.52 -8.33 -9.38
N VAL A 33 11.27 -8.57 -8.09
CA VAL A 33 9.94 -8.39 -7.51
C VAL A 33 9.63 -6.91 -7.29
N ASN A 34 8.61 -6.41 -7.99
CA ASN A 34 8.14 -5.04 -7.82
C ASN A 34 7.43 -4.88 -6.48
N ILE A 35 8.04 -4.15 -5.55
CA ILE A 35 7.50 -3.84 -4.22
C ILE A 35 6.09 -3.23 -4.27
N VAL A 36 5.76 -2.47 -5.32
CA VAL A 36 4.41 -1.91 -5.52
C VAL A 36 3.41 -3.02 -5.80
N ALA A 37 3.77 -4.03 -6.60
CA ALA A 37 2.90 -5.18 -6.84
C ALA A 37 2.69 -5.99 -5.54
N CYS A 38 3.71 -6.10 -4.69
CA CYS A 38 3.58 -6.69 -3.36
C CYS A 38 2.62 -5.91 -2.46
N PHE A 39 2.74 -4.58 -2.43
CA PHE A 39 1.84 -3.73 -1.66
C PHE A 39 0.39 -3.85 -2.14
N LEU A 40 0.14 -3.76 -3.44
CA LEU A 40 -1.21 -3.87 -4.01
C LEU A 40 -1.84 -5.26 -3.75
N THR A 41 -1.02 -6.31 -3.60
CA THR A 41 -1.48 -7.63 -3.19
C THR A 41 -1.77 -7.67 -1.68
N PHE A 42 -0.96 -7.01 -0.87
CA PHE A 42 -1.05 -6.98 0.59
C PHE A 42 -2.33 -6.29 1.10
N ILE A 43 -2.72 -5.17 0.48
CA ILE A 43 -3.91 -4.40 0.85
C ILE A 43 -5.23 -5.13 0.50
N GLY A 44 -5.18 -6.18 -0.32
CA GLY A 44 -6.35 -6.94 -0.74
C GLY A 44 -7.17 -6.27 -1.84
N LYS A 45 -8.18 -7.01 -2.33
CA LYS A 45 -8.95 -6.66 -3.53
C LYS A 45 -9.80 -5.40 -3.33
N GLU A 46 -10.40 -5.25 -2.16
CA GLU A 46 -11.33 -4.18 -1.83
C GLU A 46 -10.59 -2.83 -1.79
N ALA A 47 -9.47 -2.76 -1.06
CA ALA A 47 -8.62 -1.58 -1.01
C ALA A 47 -8.01 -1.28 -2.38
N TYR A 48 -7.54 -2.30 -3.11
CA TYR A 48 -7.04 -2.13 -4.47
C TYR A 48 -8.10 -1.57 -5.42
N SER A 49 -9.35 -2.03 -5.34
CA SER A 49 -10.46 -1.54 -6.16
C SER A 49 -10.81 -0.09 -5.84
N LEU A 50 -10.71 0.29 -4.57
CA LEU A 50 -10.83 1.68 -4.13
C LEU A 50 -9.70 2.54 -4.73
N LEU A 51 -8.44 2.11 -4.62
CA LEU A 51 -7.29 2.80 -5.21
C LEU A 51 -7.44 2.99 -6.73
N LYS A 52 -7.93 1.99 -7.46
CA LYS A 52 -8.20 2.12 -8.89
C LYS A 52 -9.24 3.20 -9.22
N THR A 53 -10.20 3.42 -8.33
CA THR A 53 -11.24 4.44 -8.50
C THR A 53 -10.70 5.84 -8.19
N LEU A 54 -9.77 5.94 -7.24
CA LEU A 54 -9.23 7.21 -6.74
C LEU A 54 -8.01 7.72 -7.51
N ALA A 55 -7.13 6.83 -7.98
CA ALA A 55 -5.75 7.19 -8.34
C ALA A 55 -5.29 6.76 -9.76
N LEU A 56 -6.20 6.80 -10.75
CA LEU A 56 -5.95 6.49 -12.17
C LEU A 56 -5.23 5.13 -12.40
N PRO A 57 -5.97 4.07 -12.74
CA PRO A 57 -5.55 2.66 -12.60
C PRO A 57 -4.34 2.23 -13.44
N GLU A 58 -3.98 2.98 -14.49
CA GLU A 58 -2.91 2.61 -15.43
C GLU A 58 -1.51 2.94 -14.91
N LYS A 59 -1.37 3.85 -13.93
CA LYS A 59 -0.06 4.33 -13.49
C LYS A 59 0.45 3.70 -12.19
N LEU A 60 -0.42 3.11 -11.37
CA LEU A 60 -0.07 2.69 -10.01
C LEU A 60 1.10 1.70 -9.96
N ILE A 61 1.12 0.67 -10.82
CA ILE A 61 2.20 -0.34 -10.86
C ILE A 61 3.51 0.25 -11.41
N SER A 62 3.42 1.33 -12.18
CA SER A 62 4.56 2.02 -12.78
C SER A 62 5.14 3.13 -11.89
N LEU A 63 4.46 3.48 -10.79
CA LEU A 63 4.97 4.46 -9.85
C LEU A 63 6.10 3.86 -9.01
N PRO A 64 7.13 4.64 -8.67
CA PRO A 64 8.02 4.31 -7.57
C PRO A 64 7.21 4.15 -6.27
N TYR A 65 7.59 3.20 -5.42
CA TYR A 65 6.91 2.95 -4.15
C TYR A 65 6.80 4.21 -3.26
N ILE A 66 7.84 5.04 -3.22
CA ILE A 66 7.82 6.29 -2.46
C ILE A 66 6.73 7.24 -2.98
N ALA A 67 6.62 7.39 -4.30
CA ALA A 67 5.60 8.24 -4.90
C ALA A 67 4.18 7.68 -4.68
N LEU A 68 4.03 6.35 -4.62
CA LEU A 68 2.77 5.71 -4.26
C LEU A 68 2.42 5.99 -2.78
N LYS A 69 3.38 5.82 -1.86
CA LYS A 69 3.18 6.05 -0.42
C LYS A 69 2.76 7.50 -0.15
N GLU A 70 3.49 8.48 -0.70
CA GLU A 70 3.15 9.90 -0.59
C GLU A 70 1.75 10.21 -1.14
N LEU A 71 1.42 9.70 -2.34
CA LEU A 71 0.10 9.91 -2.94
C LEU A 71 -1.04 9.34 -2.09
N LEU A 72 -0.80 8.22 -1.39
CA LEU A 72 -1.81 7.60 -0.53
C LEU A 72 -1.91 8.28 0.84
N LEU A 73 -0.81 8.83 1.36
CA LEU A 73 -0.81 9.63 2.58
C LEU A 73 -1.48 10.99 2.38
N ASP A 74 -1.30 11.62 1.22
CA ASP A 74 -1.98 12.89 0.86
C ASP A 74 -3.50 12.73 0.66
N TYR A 75 -3.98 11.50 0.49
CA TYR A 75 -5.40 11.21 0.24
C TYR A 75 -6.23 11.06 1.53
N VAL A 76 -5.62 10.56 2.60
CA VAL A 76 -6.27 10.37 3.92
C VAL A 76 -6.32 11.71 4.64
#